data_AF-A0A946P5N0-F1
#
_entry.id   AF-A0A946P5N0-F1
#
_cell.length_a   1.000
_cell.length_b   1.000
_cell.length_c   1.000
_cell.angle_alpha   90.00
_cell.angle_beta   90.00
_cell.angle_gamma   90.00
#
_symmetry.space_group_name_H-M   'P 1'
#
loop_
_entity.id
_entity.type
_entity.pdbx_description
1 polymer ?
#
loop_
_entity_poly.entity_id
_entity_poly.type
_entity_poly.pdbx_seq_one_letter_code
_entity_poly.pdbx_strand_id
1 'polypeptide(L)'
;MNREQIAAAFDEGEVLHVPDLDNVQWPSLDYFGWVHPSGHLGFVVLQSPNDGRSRGIRLNRAKRSAKKPRMEMCSWCHHVHKANGTAMFTVQVRGSEGRHTLGNIVCKDLDCSLRIRNLVQPDSFMRETLYQPAKIWRMQTTMHKWLGRAKQL
;
A
#
# COMPACT_ATOMS: atom_id res chain seq x y z
N MET A 1 -15.23 -4.84 6.04
CA MET A 1 -15.46 -3.43 5.65
C MET A 1 -16.34 -3.44 4.41
N ASN A 2 -17.33 -2.55 4.29
CA ASN A 2 -18.20 -2.48 3.10
C ASN A 2 -17.82 -1.29 2.20
N ARG A 3 -18.51 -1.14 1.05
CA ARG A 3 -18.25 -0.04 0.09
C ARG A 3 -18.45 1.35 0.69
N GLU A 4 -19.46 1.52 1.55
CA GLU A 4 -19.77 2.79 2.21
C GLU A 4 -18.66 3.20 3.19
N GLN A 5 -18.19 2.26 4.01
CA GLN A 5 -17.07 2.46 4.93
C GLN A 5 -15.76 2.79 4.18
N ILE A 6 -15.54 2.18 3.02
CA ILE A 6 -14.40 2.52 2.15
C ILE A 6 -14.54 3.95 1.64
N ALA A 7 -15.71 4.31 1.08
CA ALA A 7 -15.94 5.64 0.53
C ALA A 7 -15.80 6.73 1.60
N ALA A 8 -16.34 6.51 2.79
CA ALA A 8 -16.26 7.42 3.93
C ALA A 8 -14.83 7.65 4.46
N ALA A 9 -13.86 6.83 4.06
CA ALA A 9 -12.47 7.01 4.44
C ALA A 9 -11.74 8.07 3.58
N PHE A 10 -12.26 8.41 2.39
CA PHE A 10 -11.64 9.36 1.45
C PHE A 10 -12.27 10.76 1.53
N ASP A 11 -11.55 11.76 1.01
CA ASP A 11 -12.11 13.09 0.78
C ASP A 11 -13.28 13.02 -0.24
N GLU A 12 -14.24 13.94 -0.13
CA GLU A 12 -15.43 13.96 -0.98
C GLU A 12 -15.09 14.10 -2.47
N GLY A 13 -15.85 13.40 -3.33
CA GLY A 13 -15.70 13.45 -4.78
C GLY A 13 -14.60 12.56 -5.37
N GLU A 14 -13.88 11.78 -4.54
CA GLU A 14 -12.87 10.84 -5.03
C GLU A 14 -13.50 9.67 -5.80
N VAL A 15 -12.97 9.37 -6.98
CA VAL A 15 -13.47 8.28 -7.85
C VAL A 15 -12.64 7.03 -7.61
N LEU A 16 -13.20 6.10 -6.85
CA LEU A 16 -12.43 5.02 -6.20
C LEU A 16 -12.27 3.73 -7.02
N HIS A 17 -13.19 3.41 -7.94
CA HIS A 17 -13.23 2.09 -8.61
C HIS A 17 -12.97 0.92 -7.64
N VAL A 18 -13.75 0.86 -6.55
CA VAL A 18 -13.58 -0.16 -5.50
C VAL A 18 -13.84 -1.55 -6.11
N PRO A 19 -12.89 -2.51 -5.96
CA PRO A 19 -13.02 -3.85 -6.51
C PRO A 19 -14.17 -4.61 -5.87
N ASP A 20 -14.47 -5.79 -6.40
CA ASP A 20 -15.35 -6.72 -5.71
C ASP A 20 -14.81 -7.03 -4.30
N LEU A 21 -15.71 -7.01 -3.32
CA LEU A 21 -15.39 -7.18 -1.90
C LEU A 21 -15.75 -8.57 -1.37
N ASP A 22 -16.53 -9.36 -2.11
CA ASP A 22 -17.08 -10.63 -1.65
C ASP A 22 -16.00 -11.65 -1.29
N ASN A 23 -14.86 -11.58 -2.01
CA ASN A 23 -13.73 -12.50 -1.85
C ASN A 23 -12.59 -11.90 -1.01
N VAL A 24 -12.79 -10.74 -0.38
CA VAL A 24 -11.74 -10.09 0.42
C VAL A 24 -11.62 -10.77 1.78
N GLN A 25 -10.44 -11.34 2.06
CA GLN A 25 -10.12 -11.94 3.35
C GLN A 25 -9.75 -10.87 4.40
N TRP A 26 -10.74 -10.15 4.92
CA TRP A 26 -10.54 -9.06 5.87
C TRP A 26 -9.61 -9.37 7.06
N PRO A 27 -9.66 -10.56 7.70
CA PRO A 27 -8.77 -10.89 8.83
C PRO A 27 -7.28 -10.97 8.46
N SER A 28 -6.97 -11.11 7.16
CA SER A 28 -5.60 -11.19 6.63
C SER A 28 -5.02 -9.82 6.26
N LEU A 29 -5.77 -8.74 6.42
CA LEU A 29 -5.40 -7.39 5.99
C LEU A 29 -5.07 -6.47 7.16
N ASP A 30 -3.90 -5.82 7.09
CA ASP A 30 -3.49 -4.76 8.03
C ASP A 30 -3.75 -3.36 7.45
N TYR A 31 -4.02 -3.31 6.15
CA TYR A 31 -4.61 -2.21 5.38
C TYR A 31 -5.31 -2.83 4.16
N PHE A 32 -6.29 -2.13 3.60
CA PHE A 32 -6.92 -2.53 2.34
C PHE A 32 -6.35 -1.70 1.20
N GLY A 33 -5.77 -2.33 0.19
CA GLY A 33 -5.18 -1.63 -0.96
C GLY A 33 -5.64 -2.23 -2.28
N TRP A 34 -5.85 -1.38 -3.29
CA TRP A 34 -6.16 -1.83 -4.64
C TRP A 34 -5.56 -0.90 -5.70
N VAL A 35 -5.40 -1.42 -6.91
CA VAL A 35 -4.89 -0.69 -8.07
C VAL A 35 -6.06 -0.39 -9.00
N HIS A 36 -6.14 0.86 -9.46
CA HIS A 36 -7.15 1.27 -10.43
C HIS A 36 -6.98 0.53 -11.76
N PRO A 37 -8.05 0.20 -12.51
CA PRO A 37 -7.96 -0.50 -13.79
C PRO A 37 -7.04 0.16 -14.83
N SER A 38 -6.92 1.50 -14.82
CA SER A 38 -5.95 2.23 -15.66
C SER A 38 -4.48 1.88 -15.36
N GLY A 39 -4.19 1.32 -14.20
CA GLY A 39 -2.85 0.93 -13.75
C GLY A 39 -1.96 2.09 -13.29
N HIS A 40 -2.43 3.33 -13.35
CA HIS A 40 -1.69 4.55 -12.98
C HIS A 40 -2.05 5.11 -11.60
N LEU A 41 -3.05 4.54 -10.95
CA LEU A 41 -3.46 4.92 -9.59
C LEU A 41 -3.51 3.69 -8.69
N GLY A 42 -3.27 3.88 -7.42
CA GLY A 42 -3.64 2.94 -6.37
C GLY A 42 -4.28 3.67 -5.21
N PHE A 43 -4.95 2.91 -4.37
CA PHE A 43 -5.65 3.43 -3.22
C PHE A 43 -5.34 2.54 -2.02
N VAL A 44 -5.26 3.14 -0.85
CA VAL A 44 -5.08 2.43 0.41
C VAL A 44 -6.06 2.96 1.44
N VAL A 45 -6.63 2.07 2.24
CA VAL A 45 -7.43 2.38 3.44
C VAL A 45 -6.75 1.73 4.63
N LEU A 46 -6.45 2.52 5.65
CA LEU A 46 -5.82 2.09 6.89
C LEU A 46 -6.36 2.88 8.08
N GLN A 47 -6.14 2.38 9.29
CA GLN A 47 -6.49 3.12 10.50
C GLN A 47 -5.37 4.09 10.87
N SER A 48 -5.70 5.36 11.09
CA SER A 48 -4.72 6.34 11.57
C SER A 48 -4.29 6.00 12.99
N PRO A 49 -2.98 5.99 13.30
CA PRO A 49 -2.51 5.80 14.67
C PRO A 49 -2.82 7.00 15.57
N ASN A 50 -3.22 8.15 15.00
CA ASN A 50 -3.45 9.39 15.74
C ASN A 50 -4.83 9.40 16.41
N ASP A 51 -5.85 8.94 15.70
CA ASP A 51 -7.26 9.05 16.10
C ASP A 51 -8.08 7.76 15.90
N GLY A 52 -7.46 6.68 15.42
CA GLY A 52 -8.11 5.39 15.16
C GLY A 52 -9.08 5.39 13.97
N ARG A 53 -9.24 6.52 13.26
CA ARG A 53 -10.19 6.62 12.14
C ARG A 53 -9.64 5.98 10.88
N SER A 54 -10.53 5.45 10.05
CA SER A 54 -10.16 4.98 8.71
C SER A 54 -9.76 6.16 7.83
N ARG A 55 -8.61 6.06 7.18
CA ARG A 55 -8.08 7.04 6.23
C ARG A 55 -7.86 6.36 4.89
N GLY A 56 -8.49 6.92 3.87
CA GLY A 56 -8.34 6.57 2.47
C GLY A 56 -7.35 7.51 1.80
N ILE A 57 -6.32 6.95 1.16
CA ILE A 57 -5.28 7.72 0.50
C ILE A 57 -5.20 7.28 -0.96
N ARG A 58 -5.36 8.24 -1.87
CA ARG A 58 -5.08 8.07 -3.30
C ARG A 58 -3.57 8.22 -3.54
N LEU A 59 -3.03 7.29 -4.33
CA LEU A 59 -1.63 7.21 -4.69
C LEU A 59 -1.49 7.24 -6.22
N ASN A 60 -0.52 7.99 -6.72
CA ASN A 60 -0.09 7.84 -8.11
C ASN A 60 0.85 6.64 -8.22
N ARG A 61 0.68 5.84 -9.27
CA ARG A 61 1.44 4.60 -9.50
C ARG A 61 2.25 4.70 -10.78
N ALA A 62 3.56 4.57 -10.66
CA ALA A 62 4.47 4.41 -11.78
C ALA A 62 5.04 2.98 -11.80
N LYS A 63 4.67 2.21 -12.83
CA LYS A 63 5.27 0.90 -13.09
C LYS A 63 6.76 1.07 -13.37
N ARG A 64 7.58 0.18 -12.82
CA ARG A 64 9.02 0.18 -13.06
C ARG A 64 9.35 -0.84 -14.13
N SER A 65 9.50 -0.40 -15.38
CA SER A 65 10.08 -1.23 -16.43
C SER A 65 11.61 -1.22 -16.28
N ALA A 66 12.16 -2.24 -15.63
CA ALA A 66 13.60 -2.42 -15.64
C ALA A 66 14.02 -3.13 -16.94
N LYS A 67 14.90 -2.51 -17.74
CA LYS A 67 15.49 -3.14 -18.94
C LYS A 67 16.28 -4.42 -18.63
N LYS A 68 16.70 -4.59 -17.37
CA LYS A 68 17.38 -5.79 -16.85
C LYS A 68 16.66 -6.30 -15.61
N PRO A 69 16.52 -7.63 -15.42
CA PRO A 69 16.04 -8.19 -14.17
C PRO A 69 16.91 -7.71 -13.01
N ARG A 70 16.29 -7.14 -11.98
CA ARG A 70 16.96 -6.84 -10.71
C ARG A 70 16.03 -7.19 -9.57
N MET A 71 16.62 -7.65 -8.48
CA MET A 71 15.88 -7.87 -7.25
C MET A 71 15.38 -6.54 -6.70
N GLU A 72 14.15 -6.54 -6.23
CA GLU A 72 13.50 -5.36 -5.67
C GLU A 72 12.86 -5.71 -4.35
N MET A 73 13.18 -4.93 -3.32
CA MET A 73 12.55 -5.06 -2.02
C MET A 73 11.43 -4.05 -1.87
N CYS A 74 10.26 -4.50 -1.45
CA CYS A 74 9.17 -3.64 -1.03
C CYS A 74 9.55 -2.91 0.26
N SER A 75 9.42 -1.58 0.31
CA SER A 75 9.74 -0.80 1.52
C SER A 75 8.74 -1.00 2.67
N TRP A 76 7.59 -1.63 2.43
CA TRP A 76 6.56 -1.91 3.45
C TRP A 76 6.71 -3.30 4.06
N CYS A 77 6.51 -4.35 3.26
CA CYS A 77 6.60 -5.74 3.73
C CYS A 77 8.00 -6.35 3.66
N HIS A 78 8.99 -5.67 3.06
CA HIS A 78 10.33 -6.20 2.81
C HIS A 78 10.35 -7.51 2.01
N HIS A 79 9.27 -7.81 1.30
CA HIS A 79 9.25 -8.91 0.34
C HIS A 79 10.23 -8.58 -0.80
N VAL A 80 11.15 -9.50 -1.07
CA VAL A 80 12.16 -9.38 -2.13
C VAL A 80 11.66 -10.11 -3.37
N HIS A 81 11.28 -9.34 -4.37
CA HIS A 81 10.85 -9.85 -5.67
C HIS A 81 12.06 -10.12 -6.56
N LYS A 82 12.05 -11.23 -7.31
CA LYS A 82 13.08 -11.55 -8.31
C LYS A 82 13.12 -10.53 -9.46
N ALA A 83 11.94 -10.15 -9.97
CA ALA A 83 11.77 -9.12 -11.00
C ALA A 83 10.31 -8.62 -11.05
N ASN A 84 10.10 -7.37 -11.47
CA ASN A 84 8.80 -6.79 -11.83
C ASN A 84 7.67 -7.03 -10.80
N GLY A 85 8.02 -7.00 -9.52
CA GLY A 85 7.10 -7.21 -8.40
C GLY A 85 6.76 -5.93 -7.63
N THR A 86 7.51 -4.84 -7.87
CA THR A 86 7.29 -3.55 -7.21
C THR A 86 6.85 -2.46 -8.19
N ALA A 87 6.22 -1.43 -7.67
CA ALA A 87 5.95 -0.18 -8.37
C ALA A 87 6.32 1.00 -7.46
N MET A 88 6.59 2.15 -8.08
CA MET A 88 6.70 3.40 -7.33
C MET A 88 5.29 3.92 -7.07
N PHE A 89 4.97 4.16 -5.81
CA PHE A 89 3.75 4.86 -5.42
C PHE A 89 4.13 6.20 -4.81
N THR A 90 3.46 7.26 -5.26
CA THR A 90 3.68 8.61 -4.74
C THR A 90 2.39 9.20 -4.17
N VAL A 91 2.55 9.97 -3.12
CA VAL A 91 1.49 10.72 -2.46
C VAL A 91 1.88 12.19 -2.41
N GLN A 92 0.92 13.08 -2.63
CA GLN A 92 1.13 14.51 -2.50
C GLN A 92 1.14 14.90 -1.02
N VAL A 93 2.05 15.80 -0.64
CA VAL A 93 2.04 16.38 0.71
C VAL A 93 0.88 17.38 0.80
N ARG A 94 -0.05 17.18 1.75
CA ARG A 94 -1.20 18.07 1.92
C ARG A 94 -0.74 19.50 2.22
N GLY A 95 -1.36 20.49 1.57
CA GLY A 95 -0.98 21.89 1.67
C GLY A 95 0.28 22.30 0.88
N SER A 96 0.82 21.43 0.03
CA SER A 96 1.97 21.76 -0.84
C SER A 96 1.59 22.30 -2.23
N GLU A 97 0.30 22.46 -2.54
CA GLU A 97 -0.20 22.89 -3.86
C GLU A 97 0.34 22.05 -5.04
N GLY A 98 0.62 20.77 -4.81
CA GLY A 98 1.13 19.84 -5.82
C GLY A 98 2.64 19.89 -6.02
N ARG A 99 3.35 20.80 -5.34
CA ARG A 99 4.80 21.00 -5.53
C ARG A 99 5.66 19.98 -4.81
N HIS A 100 5.11 19.26 -3.83
CA HIS A 100 5.86 18.27 -3.05
C HIS A 100 5.15 16.93 -3.01
N THR A 101 5.84 15.88 -3.46
CA THR A 101 5.37 14.50 -3.41
C THR A 101 6.40 13.62 -2.71
N LEU A 102 5.92 12.62 -1.98
CA LEU A 102 6.75 11.61 -1.33
C LEU A 102 6.49 10.28 -2.02
N GLY A 103 7.56 9.54 -2.32
CA GLY A 103 7.48 8.26 -3.03
C GLY A 103 8.01 7.09 -2.21
N ASN A 104 7.45 5.91 -2.45
CA ASN A 104 7.92 4.64 -1.92
C ASN A 104 7.85 3.55 -2.99
N ILE A 105 8.83 2.63 -2.95
CA ILE A 105 8.81 1.41 -3.76
C ILE A 105 8.09 0.33 -2.98
N VAL A 106 6.90 -0.07 -3.43
CA VAL A 106 6.09 -1.07 -2.72
C VAL A 106 5.61 -2.17 -3.67
N CYS A 107 5.02 -3.24 -3.13
CA CYS A 107 4.46 -4.31 -3.95
C CYS A 107 3.46 -3.72 -4.94
N LYS A 108 3.61 -4.09 -6.22
CA LYS A 108 2.90 -3.43 -7.32
C LYS A 108 1.38 -3.60 -7.26
N ASP A 109 0.92 -4.61 -6.51
CA ASP A 109 -0.48 -5.02 -6.34
C ASP A 109 -1.02 -4.65 -4.95
N LEU A 110 -0.24 -3.94 -4.13
CA LEU A 110 -0.61 -3.50 -2.77
C LEU A 110 -1.06 -4.65 -1.84
N ASP A 111 -0.51 -5.85 -2.03
CA ASP A 111 -0.84 -7.10 -1.33
C ASP A 111 0.12 -7.40 -0.15
N CYS A 112 0.74 -6.38 0.44
CA CYS A 112 1.82 -6.53 1.42
C CYS A 112 1.38 -7.33 2.68
N SER A 113 0.14 -7.16 3.14
CA SER A 113 -0.41 -7.93 4.27
C SER A 113 -0.48 -9.43 4.00
N LEU A 114 -0.81 -9.81 2.76
CA LEU A 114 -0.84 -11.22 2.34
C LEU A 114 0.58 -11.78 2.21
N ARG A 115 1.52 -10.98 1.70
CA ARG A 115 2.94 -11.37 1.57
C ARG A 115 3.62 -11.60 2.91
N ILE A 116 3.34 -10.78 3.93
CA ILE A 116 3.87 -11.01 5.30
C ILE A 116 3.39 -12.36 5.86
N ARG A 117 2.19 -12.80 5.48
CA ARG A 117 1.56 -14.05 5.91
C ARG A 117 1.83 -15.23 4.97
N ASN A 118 2.63 -15.05 3.91
CA ASN A 118 2.89 -16.04 2.87
C ASN A 118 1.62 -16.62 2.22
N LEU A 119 0.57 -15.81 2.07
CA LEU A 119 -0.72 -16.23 1.48
C LEU A 119 -0.76 -16.05 -0.05
N VAL A 120 0.31 -15.56 -0.65
CA VAL A 120 0.43 -15.34 -2.10
C VAL A 120 1.78 -15.84 -2.59
N GLN A 121 1.79 -16.37 -3.81
CA GLN A 121 3.00 -16.82 -4.50
C GLN A 121 3.50 -15.77 -5.50
N PRO A 122 4.81 -15.79 -5.86
CA PRO A 122 5.87 -16.60 -5.27
C PRO A 122 6.27 -16.10 -3.86
N ASP A 123 6.90 -16.99 -3.08
CA ASP A 123 7.57 -16.62 -1.83
C ASP A 123 8.68 -15.57 -2.05
N SER A 124 9.00 -14.84 -0.98
CA SER A 124 10.10 -13.85 -1.00
C SER A 124 11.43 -14.53 -1.30
N PHE A 125 12.22 -13.93 -2.18
CA PHE A 125 13.55 -14.45 -2.52
C PHE A 125 14.52 -14.41 -1.32
N MET A 126 14.31 -13.46 -0.40
CA MET A 126 15.03 -13.38 0.86
C MET A 126 14.04 -13.41 2.01
N ARG A 127 14.28 -14.30 2.98
CA ARG A 127 13.43 -14.43 4.15
C ARG A 127 13.85 -13.44 5.23
N GLU A 128 12.90 -12.64 5.66
CA GLU A 128 13.05 -11.84 6.87
C GLU A 128 12.92 -12.71 8.13
N THR A 129 13.83 -12.51 9.08
CA THR A 129 13.96 -13.28 10.33
C THR A 129 13.00 -12.84 11.45
N LEU A 130 12.34 -11.68 11.34
CA LEU A 130 11.32 -11.26 12.30
C LEU A 130 10.15 -12.24 12.32
N TYR A 131 9.51 -12.39 13.48
CA TYR A 131 8.24 -13.09 13.60
C TYR A 131 7.09 -12.23 13.03
N GLN A 132 5.99 -12.87 12.64
CA GLN A 132 4.93 -12.23 11.84
C GLN A 132 4.37 -10.92 12.46
N PRO A 133 3.92 -10.88 13.73
CA PRO A 133 3.48 -9.63 14.36
C PRO A 133 4.52 -8.49 14.29
N ALA A 134 5.81 -8.77 14.43
CA ALA A 134 6.85 -7.74 14.29
C ALA A 134 6.99 -7.24 12.84
N LYS A 135 6.81 -8.10 11.82
CA LYS A 135 6.74 -7.66 10.41
C LYS A 135 5.56 -6.73 10.17
N ILE A 136 4.39 -7.07 10.73
CA ILE A 136 3.17 -6.25 10.65
C ILE A 136 3.41 -4.88 11.29
N TRP A 137 3.90 -4.86 12.53
CA TRP A 137 4.18 -3.62 13.26
C TRP A 137 5.17 -2.72 12.51
N ARG A 138 6.25 -3.31 11.97
CA ARG A 138 7.22 -2.57 11.16
C ARG A 138 6.57 -1.98 9.91
N MET A 139 5.79 -2.78 9.18
CA MET A 139 5.08 -2.33 7.99
C MET A 139 4.16 -1.14 8.29
N GLN A 140 3.29 -1.26 9.30
CA GLN A 140 2.38 -0.21 9.72
C GLN A 140 3.15 1.04 10.17
N THR A 141 4.21 0.88 10.95
CA THR A 141 5.08 2.00 11.38
C THR A 141 5.69 2.73 10.19
N THR A 142 6.20 2.01 9.19
CA THR A 142 6.74 2.61 7.96
C THR A 142 5.66 3.36 7.18
N MET A 143 4.48 2.76 7.02
CA MET A 143 3.33 3.41 6.36
C MET A 143 2.91 4.68 7.09
N HIS A 144 2.74 4.61 8.42
CA HIS A 144 2.33 5.74 9.24
C HIS A 144 3.34 6.88 9.22
N LYS A 145 4.64 6.58 9.32
CA LYS A 145 5.70 7.60 9.22
C LYS A 145 5.69 8.29 7.85
N TRP A 146 5.51 7.52 6.78
CA TRP A 146 5.46 8.07 5.41
C TRP A 146 4.24 8.96 5.19
N LEU A 147 3.05 8.50 5.58
CA LEU A 147 1.80 9.24 5.40
C LEU A 147 1.67 10.42 6.38
N GLY A 148 2.23 10.31 7.58
CA GLY A 148 2.37 11.43 8.52
C GLY A 148 3.23 12.55 7.95
N ARG A 149 4.37 12.22 7.32
CA ARG A 149 5.20 13.20 6.58
C ARG A 149 4.44 13.84 5.40
N ALA A 150 3.52 13.10 4.78
CA ALA A 150 2.65 13.61 3.72
C ALA A 150 1.44 14.40 4.25
N LYS A 151 1.25 14.50 5.58
CA LYS A 151 0.08 15.13 6.22
C LYS A 151 -1.26 14.51 5.78
N GLN A 152 -1.29 13.19 5.69
CA GLN A 152 -2.45 12.39 5.27
C GLN A 152 -3.15 11.64 6.43
N LEU A 153 -2.58 11.69 7.64
CA LEU A 153 -3.04 10.95 8.84
C LEU A 153 -3.41 11.86 10.01
#